data_AF-A0A538EU95-F1
#
_entry.id   AF-A0A538EU95-F1
#
_cell.length_a   1.000
_cell.length_b   1.000
_cell.length_c   1.000
_cell.angle_alpha   90.00
_cell.angle_beta   90.00
_cell.angle_gamma   90.00
#
_symmetry.space_group_name_H-M   'P 1'
#
loop_
_entity.id
_entity.type
_entity.pdbx_description
1 polymer ?
#
loop_
_entity_poly.entity_id
_entity_poly.type
_entity_poly.pdbx_seq_one_letter_code
_entity_poly.pdbx_strand_id
1 'polypeptide(L)'
;MSRLEIVPFSDEHLEDASRLLAARHARHRAAEPLLPELEDPLAAVEQEWRAEGASGVFAPGAYLVAAPATVAGITWMRVGIAGQAVEGDPETMRDLYAAAAQRWVDEGHSKHAVFVPSYD
;
A
#
# COMPACT_ATOMS: atom_id res chain seq x y z
N MET A 1 -0.41 -1.79 25.48
CA MET A 1 -0.04 -1.79 24.05
C MET A 1 -0.11 -0.35 23.60
N SER A 2 1.01 0.25 23.22
CA SER A 2 1.01 1.59 22.62
C SER A 2 0.16 1.53 21.34
N ARG A 3 -0.82 2.42 21.23
CA ARG A 3 -1.60 2.56 19.99
C ARG A 3 -0.62 2.94 18.89
N LEU A 4 -0.56 2.15 17.82
CA LEU A 4 0.20 2.47 16.62
C LEU A 4 -0.26 3.83 16.10
N GLU A 5 0.68 4.75 15.88
CA GLU A 5 0.36 6.06 15.30
C GLU A 5 0.29 5.92 13.79
N ILE A 6 -0.92 6.11 13.24
CA ILE A 6 -1.18 6.11 11.80
C ILE A 6 -1.27 7.56 11.35
N VAL A 7 -0.46 7.92 10.36
CA VAL A 7 -0.38 9.27 9.79
C VAL A 7 -0.71 9.25 8.29
N PRO A 8 -1.13 10.38 7.68
CA PRO A 8 -1.23 10.48 6.23
C PRO A 8 0.12 10.20 5.56
N PHE A 9 0.09 9.46 4.45
CA PHE A 9 1.28 9.23 3.63
C PHE A 9 1.76 10.54 3.00
N SER A 10 3.08 10.66 2.83
CA SER A 10 3.75 11.86 2.30
C SER A 10 5.10 11.47 1.69
N ASP A 11 5.74 12.42 1.00
CA ASP A 11 7.03 12.21 0.34
C ASP A 11 8.14 11.78 1.31
N GLU A 12 8.05 12.16 2.59
CA GLU A 12 9.02 11.77 3.64
C GLU A 12 8.99 10.25 3.93
N HIS A 13 7.89 9.58 3.61
CA HIS A 13 7.71 8.15 3.85
C HIS A 13 8.16 7.26 2.68
N LEU A 14 8.54 7.84 1.54
CA LEU A 14 8.87 7.09 0.32
C LEU A 14 10.04 6.12 0.53
N GLU A 15 11.09 6.57 1.21
CA GLU A 15 12.25 5.72 1.47
C GLU A 15 11.88 4.53 2.38
N ASP A 16 11.15 4.77 3.48
CA ASP A 16 10.68 3.72 4.38
C ASP A 16 9.76 2.72 3.68
N ALA A 17 8.78 3.21 2.93
CA ALA A 17 7.86 2.38 2.16
C ALA A 17 8.60 1.53 1.12
N SER A 18 9.61 2.08 0.44
CA SER A 18 10.44 1.33 -0.51
C SER A 18 11.19 0.17 0.14
N ARG A 19 11.71 0.36 1.36
CA ARG A 19 12.38 -0.69 2.13
C ARG A 19 11.41 -1.80 2.53
N LEU A 20 10.21 -1.42 2.97
CA LEU A 20 9.15 -2.37 3.31
C LEU A 20 8.70 -3.17 2.09
N LEU A 21 8.53 -2.51 0.93
CA LEU A 21 8.19 -3.17 -0.33
C LEU A 21 9.27 -4.17 -0.76
N ALA A 22 10.55 -3.79 -0.68
CA ALA A 22 11.68 -4.66 -1.00
C ALA A 22 11.71 -5.90 -0.10
N ALA A 23 11.51 -5.72 1.22
CA ALA A 23 11.47 -6.81 2.18
C ALA A 23 10.30 -7.77 1.91
N ARG A 24 9.10 -7.24 1.66
CA ARG A 24 7.91 -8.02 1.25
C ARG A 24 8.18 -8.81 -0.03
N HIS A 25 8.76 -8.17 -1.05
CA HIS A 25 9.10 -8.82 -2.31
C HIS A 25 10.13 -9.94 -2.15
N ALA A 26 11.15 -9.73 -1.32
CA ALA A 26 12.15 -10.75 -1.00
C ALA A 26 11.50 -11.98 -0.32
N ARG A 27 10.58 -11.77 0.63
CA ARG A 27 9.79 -12.86 1.24
C ARG A 27 8.96 -13.61 0.19
N HIS A 28 8.29 -12.88 -0.69
CA HIS A 28 7.48 -13.48 -1.75
C HIS A 28 8.32 -14.31 -2.71
N ARG A 29 9.49 -13.80 -3.14
CA ARG A 29 10.43 -14.53 -3.98
C ARG A 29 11.00 -15.79 -3.33
N ALA A 30 11.16 -15.81 -2.01
CA ALA A 30 11.60 -17.01 -1.31
C ALA A 30 10.60 -18.16 -1.46
N ALA A 31 9.30 -17.84 -1.55
CA ALA A 31 8.23 -18.81 -1.79
C ALA A 31 7.98 -19.06 -3.30
N GLU A 32 8.17 -18.03 -4.14
CA GLU A 32 7.95 -18.07 -5.58
C GLU A 32 9.24 -17.69 -6.35
N PRO A 33 10.20 -18.63 -6.51
CA PRO A 33 11.52 -18.31 -7.06
C PRO A 33 11.54 -17.80 -8.51
N LEU A 34 10.46 -18.02 -9.26
CA LEU A 34 10.30 -17.54 -10.64
C LEU A 34 9.74 -16.12 -10.73
N LEU A 35 9.28 -15.54 -9.62
CA LEU A 35 8.83 -14.15 -9.58
C LEU A 35 10.01 -13.22 -9.93
N PRO A 36 9.88 -12.24 -10.85
CA PRO A 36 10.97 -11.35 -11.24
C PRO A 36 11.59 -10.55 -10.08
N GLU A 37 12.80 -10.02 -10.27
CA GLU A 37 13.41 -9.14 -9.27
C GLU A 37 12.67 -7.80 -9.27
N LEU A 38 12.61 -7.16 -8.10
CA LEU A 38 12.12 -5.79 -7.99
C LEU A 38 13.33 -4.87 -8.09
N GLU A 39 13.62 -4.40 -9.30
CA GLU A 39 14.83 -3.63 -9.61
C GLU A 39 14.88 -2.29 -8.84
N ASP A 40 13.76 -1.57 -8.80
CA ASP A 40 13.66 -0.27 -8.13
C ASP A 40 12.39 -0.18 -7.27
N PRO A 41 12.48 -0.57 -5.99
CA PRO A 41 11.36 -0.48 -5.05
C PRO A 41 10.90 0.97 -4.81
N LEU A 42 11.80 1.94 -4.87
CA LEU A 42 11.46 3.35 -4.65
C LEU A 42 10.61 3.86 -5.80
N ALA A 43 11.06 3.66 -7.05
CA ALA A 43 10.30 4.05 -8.23
C ALA A 43 8.92 3.37 -8.27
N ALA A 44 8.81 2.12 -7.81
CA ALA A 44 7.54 1.40 -7.73
C ALA A 44 6.56 2.04 -6.73
N VAL A 45 7.01 2.42 -5.53
CA VAL A 45 6.16 3.12 -4.55
C VAL A 45 5.83 4.54 -5.03
N GLU A 46 6.81 5.26 -5.60
CA GLU A 46 6.59 6.58 -6.17
C GLU A 46 5.54 6.54 -7.28
N GLN A 47 5.56 5.53 -8.14
CA GLN A 47 4.55 5.38 -9.19
C GLN A 47 3.12 5.28 -8.63
N GLU A 48 2.92 4.53 -7.54
CA GLU A 48 1.61 4.43 -6.87
C GLU A 48 1.23 5.77 -6.21
N TRP A 49 2.18 6.43 -5.54
CA TRP A 49 1.96 7.68 -4.82
C TRP A 49 1.73 8.89 -5.72
N ARG A 50 2.37 8.94 -6.89
CA ARG A 50 2.25 10.03 -7.86
C ARG A 50 1.05 9.88 -8.79
N ALA A 51 0.28 8.79 -8.68
CA ALA A 51 -0.95 8.64 -9.43
C ALA A 51 -1.95 9.75 -9.08
N GLU A 52 -2.71 10.21 -10.08
CA GLU A 52 -3.69 11.28 -9.89
C GLU A 52 -4.76 10.85 -8.88
N GLY A 53 -5.00 11.68 -7.86
CA GLY A 53 -5.95 11.38 -6.78
C GLY A 53 -5.46 10.34 -5.77
N ALA A 54 -4.17 9.98 -5.79
CA ALA A 54 -3.61 9.05 -4.82
C ALA A 54 -3.78 9.56 -3.37
N SER A 55 -4.07 8.65 -2.47
CA SER A 55 -4.06 8.89 -1.03
C SER A 55 -3.58 7.65 -0.30
N GLY A 56 -2.97 7.85 0.86
CA GLY A 56 -2.43 6.76 1.64
C GLY A 56 -2.22 7.11 3.10
N VAL A 57 -1.81 6.10 3.84
CA VAL A 57 -1.46 6.16 5.26
C VAL A 57 -0.14 5.44 5.50
N PHE A 58 0.56 5.86 6.54
CA PHE A 58 1.81 5.28 6.99
C PHE A 58 1.75 5.03 8.50
N ALA A 59 2.44 3.99 8.93
CA ALA A 59 2.84 3.79 10.32
C ALA A 59 4.23 3.14 10.33
N PRO A 60 5.00 3.23 11.41
CA PRO A 60 6.28 2.52 11.50
C PRO A 60 6.11 1.03 11.20
N GLY A 61 6.73 0.54 10.12
CA GLY A 61 6.65 -0.86 9.67
C GLY A 61 5.52 -1.20 8.70
N ALA A 62 4.66 -0.25 8.31
CA ALA A 62 3.57 -0.51 7.37
C ALA A 62 3.15 0.72 6.57
N TYR A 63 2.70 0.51 5.33
CA TYR A 63 2.09 1.57 4.53
C TYR A 63 0.97 1.03 3.65
N LEU A 64 0.07 1.92 3.26
CA LEU A 64 -0.98 1.64 2.30
C LEU A 64 -1.27 2.90 1.48
N VAL A 65 -1.18 2.79 0.17
CA VAL A 65 -1.39 3.82 -0.85
C VAL A 65 -2.34 3.25 -1.90
N ALA A 66 -3.34 4.05 -2.26
CA ALA A 66 -4.26 3.73 -3.33
C ALA A 66 -4.41 4.93 -4.27
N ALA A 67 -4.90 4.68 -5.48
CA ALA A 67 -5.38 5.72 -6.38
C ALA A 67 -6.71 5.33 -7.03
N PRO A 68 -7.53 6.30 -7.48
CA PRO A 68 -8.72 6.03 -8.26
C PRO A 68 -8.39 5.34 -9.59
N ALA A 69 -9.11 4.26 -9.90
CA ALA A 69 -9.01 3.55 -11.17
C ALA A 69 -10.40 3.27 -11.73
N THR A 70 -10.69 3.77 -12.93
CA THR A 70 -11.98 3.56 -13.61
C THR A 70 -11.90 2.38 -14.56
N VAL A 71 -12.70 1.35 -14.29
CA VAL A 71 -12.80 0.15 -15.13
C VAL A 71 -14.27 -0.07 -15.48
N ALA A 72 -14.57 -0.18 -16.78
CA ALA A 72 -15.94 -0.39 -17.27
C ALA A 72 -16.98 0.61 -16.70
N GLY A 73 -16.58 1.87 -16.54
CA GLY A 73 -17.45 2.94 -16.02
C GLY A 73 -17.61 2.98 -14.49
N ILE A 74 -16.89 2.14 -13.75
CA ILE A 74 -16.90 2.11 -12.30
C ILE A 74 -15.54 2.55 -11.77
N THR A 75 -15.52 3.59 -10.94
CA THR A 75 -14.31 4.06 -10.26
C THR A 75 -14.12 3.31 -8.95
N TRP A 76 -12.94 2.70 -8.79
CA TRP A 76 -12.50 2.01 -7.58
C TRP A 76 -11.33 2.77 -6.96
N MET A 77 -11.30 2.88 -5.63
CA MET A 77 -10.07 3.22 -4.93
C MET A 77 -9.22 1.95 -4.85
N ARG A 78 -8.14 1.91 -5.65
CA ARG A 78 -7.37 0.69 -5.88
C ARG A 78 -6.00 0.80 -5.22
N VAL A 79 -5.70 -0.09 -4.28
CA VAL A 79 -4.34 -0.35 -3.81
C VAL A 79 -3.65 -1.26 -4.83
N GLY A 80 -2.60 -0.74 -5.49
CA GLY A 80 -1.81 -1.49 -6.47
C GLY A 80 -0.86 -2.51 -5.84
N ILE A 81 -0.06 -3.17 -6.67
CA ILE A 81 0.86 -4.23 -6.20
C ILE A 81 1.95 -3.64 -5.32
N ALA A 82 2.44 -2.44 -5.64
CA ALA A 82 3.41 -1.72 -4.82
C ALA A 82 2.74 -0.81 -3.78
N GLY A 83 1.40 -0.79 -3.74
CA GLY A 83 0.62 0.11 -2.90
C GLY A 83 0.54 -0.27 -1.43
N GLN A 84 1.07 -1.41 -0.99
CA GLN A 84 1.07 -1.76 0.44
C GLN A 84 2.23 -2.67 0.80
N ALA A 85 2.71 -2.54 2.04
CA ALA A 85 3.51 -3.57 2.68
C ALA A 85 3.36 -3.47 4.20
N VAL A 86 3.60 -4.59 4.88
CA VAL A 86 3.70 -4.67 6.33
C VAL A 86 4.86 -5.58 6.72
N GLU A 87 5.58 -5.17 7.75
CA GLU A 87 6.54 -5.99 8.47
C GLU A 87 6.06 -6.20 9.91
N GLY A 88 6.16 -7.45 10.41
CA GLY A 88 5.69 -7.79 11.75
C GLY A 88 4.24 -8.26 11.75
N ASP A 89 3.37 -7.57 12.51
CA ASP A 89 1.99 -7.99 12.77
C ASP A 89 1.07 -7.66 11.58
N PRO A 90 0.51 -8.67 10.87
CA PRO A 90 -0.40 -8.45 9.73
C PRO A 90 -1.68 -7.69 10.10
N GLU A 91 -2.12 -7.74 11.37
CA GLU A 91 -3.30 -6.97 11.81
C GLU A 91 -3.09 -5.45 11.70
N THR A 92 -1.83 -4.99 11.63
CA THR A 92 -1.50 -3.59 11.34
C THR A 92 -2.10 -3.13 10.00
N MET A 93 -2.15 -4.00 9.00
CA MET A 93 -2.73 -3.68 7.69
C MET A 93 -4.24 -3.43 7.78
N ARG A 94 -4.94 -4.12 8.68
CA ARG A 94 -6.37 -3.88 8.93
C ARG A 94 -6.62 -2.48 9.47
N ASP A 95 -5.78 -2.04 10.41
CA ASP A 95 -5.90 -0.73 11.03
C ASP A 95 -5.54 0.40 10.04
N LEU A 96 -4.51 0.21 9.21
CA LEU A 96 -4.18 1.12 8.10
C LEU A 96 -5.33 1.21 7.08
N TYR A 97 -5.87 0.06 6.66
CA TYR A 97 -7.00 0.03 5.74
C TYR A 97 -8.21 0.76 6.33
N ALA A 98 -8.54 0.55 7.61
CA ALA A 98 -9.65 1.24 8.25
C ALA A 98 -9.46 2.77 8.26
N ALA A 99 -8.26 3.25 8.57
CA ALA A 99 -7.93 4.68 8.55
C ALA A 99 -8.03 5.28 7.14
N ALA A 100 -7.49 4.61 6.12
CA ALA A 100 -7.55 5.06 4.74
C ALA A 100 -8.98 5.02 4.17
N ALA A 101 -9.71 3.93 4.42
CA ALA A 101 -11.06 3.71 3.91
C ALA A 101 -12.06 4.77 4.39
N GLN A 102 -11.93 5.24 5.63
CA GLN A 102 -12.79 6.31 6.15
C GLN A 102 -12.67 7.58 5.28
N ARG A 103 -11.43 8.00 5.00
CA ARG A 103 -11.16 9.15 4.13
C ARG A 103 -11.73 8.94 2.73
N TRP A 104 -11.51 7.76 2.14
CA TRP A 104 -11.99 7.46 0.79
C TRP A 104 -13.52 7.54 0.69
N VAL A 105 -14.23 7.02 1.69
CA VAL A 105 -15.69 7.10 1.76
C VAL A 105 -16.15 8.56 1.90
N ASP A 106 -15.49 9.36 2.73
CA ASP A 106 -15.80 10.78 2.91
C ASP A 106 -15.57 11.59 1.61
N GLU A 107 -14.61 11.16 0.78
CA GLU A 107 -14.32 11.71 -0.55
C GLU A 107 -15.22 11.13 -1.68
N GLY A 108 -16.16 10.22 -1.33
CA GLY A 108 -17.12 9.63 -2.27
C GLY A 108 -16.67 8.35 -2.96
N HIS A 109 -15.47 7.85 -2.65
CA HIS A 109 -14.98 6.57 -3.10
C HIS A 109 -15.50 5.45 -2.19
N SER A 110 -16.64 4.85 -2.54
CA SER A 110 -17.25 3.75 -1.76
C SER A 110 -16.88 2.34 -2.24
N LYS A 111 -16.15 2.24 -3.36
CA LYS A 111 -15.73 0.98 -3.96
C LYS A 111 -14.23 0.86 -3.83
N HIS A 112 -13.75 -0.12 -3.07
CA HIS A 112 -12.33 -0.32 -2.82
C HIS A 112 -11.87 -1.66 -3.39
N ALA A 113 -10.64 -1.72 -3.87
CA ALA A 113 -9.99 -2.96 -4.31
C ALA A 113 -8.53 -2.96 -3.84
N VAL A 114 -8.02 -4.13 -3.44
CA VAL A 114 -6.64 -4.29 -2.96
C VAL A 114 -6.01 -5.49 -3.64
N PHE A 115 -4.80 -5.30 -4.16
CA PHE A 115 -3.94 -6.41 -4.58
C PHE A 115 -3.16 -6.91 -3.36
N VAL A 116 -3.45 -8.14 -2.93
CA VAL A 116 -2.77 -8.81 -1.82
C VAL A 116 -1.91 -9.94 -2.39
N PRO A 117 -0.57 -9.86 -2.34
CA PRO A 117 0.33 -10.97 -2.61
C PRO A 117 -0.05 -12.24 -1.84
N SER A 118 0.12 -13.41 -2.45
CA SER A 118 -0.31 -14.69 -1.87
C SER A 118 0.43 -15.12 -0.60
N TYR A 119 1.54 -14.46 -0.26
CA TYR A 119 2.41 -14.77 0.88
C TYR A 119 2.57 -13.58 1.85
N ASP A 120 1.61 -12.65 1.81
CA ASP A 120 1.44 -11.62 2.84
C ASP A 120 0.68 -12.15 4.06
#